data_AF-A0A7S2AM71-F1
#
_entry.id   AF-A0A7S2AM71-F1
#
_cell.length_a   1.000
_cell.length_b   1.000
_cell.length_c   1.000
_cell.angle_alpha   90.00
_cell.angle_beta   90.00
_cell.angle_gamma   90.00
#
_symmetry.space_group_name_H-M   'P 1'
#
loop_
_entity.id
_entity.type
_entity.pdbx_description
1 polymer ?
#
loop_
_entity_poly.entity_id
_entity_poly.type
_entity_poly.pdbx_seq_one_letter_code
_entity_poly.pdbx_strand_id
1 'polypeptide(L)'
;ETYLADVGFGGNNSIEPISLSCEAPQELADGIWRTSTRQGGYTYLELQDRTDSTKWRGLYCWADVGCEYPDLVQANWFSCTFRTARFTNQLFAAIFHADHKLYILNDQFVRRRIDGAVVEKIEIKDVQQLIELLATHFGLELEEDGRLGKYLKD
;
A
#
# COMPACT_ATOMS: atom_id res chain seq x y z
N GLU A 1 -14.67 18.56 12.41
CA GLU A 1 -13.99 17.26 12.63
C GLU A 1 -12.91 17.11 11.59
N THR A 2 -11.79 16.45 11.93
CA THR A 2 -10.63 16.28 11.05
C THR A 2 -10.38 14.79 10.83
N TYR A 3 -10.14 14.39 9.59
CA TYR A 3 -9.92 13.00 9.19
C TYR A 3 -8.66 12.88 8.34
N LEU A 4 -7.96 11.76 8.47
CA LEU A 4 -6.95 11.29 7.53
C LEU A 4 -7.64 10.51 6.41
N ALA A 5 -7.38 10.91 5.18
CA ALA A 5 -7.73 10.17 3.98
C ALA A 5 -6.45 9.85 3.21
N ASP A 6 -6.20 8.56 2.98
CA ASP A 6 -5.04 8.09 2.22
C ASP A 6 -5.47 7.00 1.24
N VAL A 7 -5.57 7.40 -0.03
CA VAL A 7 -5.90 6.53 -1.16
C VAL A 7 -4.65 6.16 -1.97
N GLY A 8 -3.44 6.39 -1.44
CA GLY A 8 -2.17 6.33 -2.17
C GLY A 8 -1.07 5.46 -1.55
N PHE A 9 -1.20 4.99 -0.30
CA PHE A 9 -0.17 4.14 0.33
C PHE A 9 0.10 2.81 -0.41
N GLY A 10 -0.87 2.34 -1.19
CA GLY A 10 -0.82 1.08 -1.92
C GLY A 10 -1.22 -0.12 -1.07
N GLY A 11 -0.26 -0.87 -0.54
CA GLY A 11 -0.48 -2.24 -0.06
C GLY A 11 -1.35 -2.40 1.20
N ASN A 12 -1.35 -1.43 2.12
CA ASN A 12 -2.04 -1.55 3.41
C ASN A 12 -2.67 -0.20 3.83
N ASN A 13 -3.35 0.53 2.96
CA ASN A 13 -4.16 1.67 3.40
C ASN A 13 -5.51 1.22 3.99
N SER A 14 -6.13 2.12 4.76
CA SER A 14 -7.53 2.00 5.12
C SER A 14 -8.41 2.37 3.92
N ILE A 15 -9.55 1.69 3.80
CA ILE A 15 -10.59 2.02 2.81
C ILE A 15 -11.62 3.03 3.33
N GLU A 16 -11.49 3.44 4.59
CA GLU A 16 -12.36 4.40 5.25
C GLU A 16 -11.53 5.56 5.83
N PRO A 17 -12.12 6.77 5.97
CA PRO A 17 -11.43 7.88 6.59
C PRO A 17 -11.18 7.61 8.08
N ILE A 18 -9.98 7.93 8.55
CA ILE A 18 -9.58 7.72 9.95
C ILE A 18 -9.74 9.04 10.70
N SER A 19 -10.51 9.05 11.78
CA SER A 19 -10.68 10.27 12.60
C SER A 19 -9.37 10.64 13.27
N LEU A 20 -8.98 11.92 13.18
CA LEU A 20 -7.86 12.50 13.90
C LEU A 20 -8.27 13.16 15.21
N SER A 21 -9.55 13.05 15.58
CA SER A 21 -10.10 13.71 16.78
C SER A 21 -9.84 12.91 18.06
N CYS A 22 -9.40 11.65 17.96
CA CYS A 22 -8.99 10.83 19.08
C CYS A 22 -7.91 9.81 18.67
N GLU A 23 -7.10 9.38 19.65
CA GLU A 23 -6.09 8.32 19.48
C GLU A 23 -6.61 6.92 19.85
N ALA A 24 -7.90 6.81 20.16
CA ALA A 24 -8.51 5.53 20.48
C ALA A 24 -8.55 4.62 19.23
N PRO A 25 -8.48 3.29 19.41
CA PRO A 25 -8.72 2.34 18.33
C PRO A 25 -10.07 2.59 17.63
N GLN A 26 -10.05 2.58 16.30
CA GLN A 26 -11.19 2.75 15.41
C GLN A 26 -11.38 1.46 14.63
N GLU A 27 -12.50 0.76 14.85
CA GLU A 27 -12.87 -0.41 14.07
C GLU A 27 -13.47 0.03 12.74
N LEU A 28 -12.77 -0.29 11.66
CA LEU A 28 -13.16 -0.01 10.28
C LEU A 28 -13.30 -1.34 9.52
N ALA A 29 -13.93 -1.30 8.35
CA ALA A 29 -14.27 -2.45 7.52
C ALA A 29 -13.05 -3.34 7.19
N ASP A 30 -11.85 -2.77 7.18
CA ASP A 30 -10.62 -3.47 6.79
C ASP A 30 -9.59 -3.64 7.92
N GLY A 31 -9.92 -3.26 9.15
CA GLY A 31 -9.07 -3.45 10.31
C GLY A 31 -9.37 -2.50 11.46
N ILE A 32 -8.60 -2.66 12.55
CA ILE A 32 -8.64 -1.76 13.69
C ILE A 32 -7.43 -0.83 13.59
N TRP A 33 -7.73 0.46 13.42
CA TRP A 33 -6.76 1.50 13.15
C TRP A 33 -6.63 2.42 14.35
N ARG A 34 -5.50 3.09 14.50
CA ARG A 34 -5.38 4.23 15.39
C ARG A 34 -4.34 5.20 14.88
N THR A 35 -4.43 6.43 15.38
CA THR A 35 -3.32 7.37 15.32
C THR A 35 -2.67 7.50 16.68
N SER A 36 -1.35 7.65 16.71
CA SER A 36 -0.63 7.98 17.94
C SER A 36 0.37 9.10 17.72
N THR A 37 0.31 10.13 18.58
CA THR A 37 1.28 11.23 18.56
C THR A 37 2.46 10.86 19.43
N ARG A 38 3.66 10.82 18.85
CA ARG A 38 4.89 10.49 19.58
C ARG A 38 5.75 11.74 19.80
N GLN A 39 6.81 11.60 20.59
CA GLN A 39 7.76 12.69 20.82
C GLN A 39 8.31 13.22 19.49
N GLY A 40 8.44 14.55 19.38
CA GLY A 40 8.89 15.22 18.17
C GLY A 40 7.78 15.76 17.27
N GLY A 41 6.50 15.63 17.66
CA GLY A 41 5.37 16.26 16.95
C GLY A 41 4.88 15.48 15.72
N TYR A 42 5.29 14.22 15.58
CA TYR A 42 4.83 13.34 14.52
C TYR A 42 3.65 12.50 14.99
N THR A 43 2.62 12.44 14.14
CA THR A 43 1.49 11.51 14.28
C THR A 43 1.77 10.28 13.43
N TYR A 44 1.52 9.09 13.99
CA TYR A 44 1.74 7.81 13.34
C TYR A 44 0.40 7.17 13.01
N LEU A 45 0.27 6.61 11.82
CA LEU A 45 -0.81 5.69 11.50
C LEU A 45 -0.39 4.27 11.86
N GLU A 46 -1.22 3.59 12.64
CA GLU A 46 -0.97 2.22 13.10
C GLU A 46 -2.17 1.32 12.82
N LEU A 47 -1.88 0.08 12.39
CA LEU A 47 -2.86 -0.98 12.22
C LEU A 47 -2.62 -2.04 13.30
N GLN A 48 -3.67 -2.46 13.99
CA GLN A 48 -3.59 -3.54 14.97
C GLN A 48 -3.23 -4.87 14.31
N ASP A 49 -2.38 -5.66 14.96
CA ASP A 49 -2.11 -7.02 14.51
C ASP A 49 -3.36 -7.89 14.66
N ARG A 50 -3.64 -8.72 13.65
CA ARG A 50 -4.86 -9.56 13.62
C ARG A 50 -4.77 -10.77 14.55
N THR A 51 -3.57 -11.17 14.95
CA THR A 51 -3.31 -12.34 15.80
C THR A 51 -3.01 -11.98 17.25
N ASP A 52 -2.65 -10.72 17.50
CA ASP A 52 -2.29 -10.22 18.82
C ASP A 52 -2.79 -8.77 19.00
N SER A 53 -3.90 -8.61 19.71
CA SER A 53 -4.54 -7.31 19.95
C SER A 53 -3.69 -6.32 20.75
N THR A 54 -2.59 -6.78 21.36
CA THR A 54 -1.64 -5.91 22.06
C THR A 54 -0.62 -5.28 21.12
N LYS A 55 -0.46 -5.81 19.90
CA LYS A 55 0.53 -5.35 18.93
C LYS A 55 -0.08 -4.39 17.91
N TRP A 56 0.70 -3.37 17.60
CA TRP A 56 0.39 -2.35 16.62
C TRP A 56 1.55 -2.22 15.65
N ARG A 57 1.25 -2.28 14.35
CA ARG A 57 2.22 -2.09 13.29
C ARG A 57 2.10 -0.64 12.80
N GLY A 58 3.17 0.13 12.94
CA GLY A 58 3.27 1.46 12.33
C GLY A 58 3.41 1.35 10.82
N LEU A 59 2.66 2.17 10.08
CA LEU A 59 2.71 2.23 8.62
C LEU A 59 3.58 3.39 8.17
N TYR A 60 3.21 4.59 8.59
CA TYR A 60 3.93 5.83 8.31
C TYR A 60 3.61 6.87 9.40
N CYS A 61 4.35 7.97 9.39
CA CYS A 61 4.08 9.14 10.21
C CYS A 61 4.14 10.41 9.39
N TRP A 62 3.53 11.47 9.92
CA TRP A 62 3.54 12.81 9.35
C TRP A 62 3.63 13.85 10.46
N ALA A 63 4.12 15.04 10.10
CA ALA A 63 3.99 16.23 10.92
C ALA A 63 2.81 17.07 10.38
N ASP A 64 2.20 17.88 11.25
CA ASP A 64 1.11 18.79 10.85
C ASP A 64 1.70 20.05 10.19
N VAL A 65 2.24 19.85 8.98
CA VAL A 65 2.83 20.89 8.13
C VAL A 65 2.24 20.76 6.73
N GLY A 66 2.02 21.90 6.08
CA GLY A 66 1.61 21.94 4.68
C GLY A 66 2.68 21.30 3.79
N CYS A 67 2.24 20.56 2.78
CA CYS A 67 3.09 20.03 1.72
C CYS A 67 2.69 20.71 0.41
N GLU A 68 3.61 21.46 -0.18
CA GLU A 68 3.38 22.20 -1.41
C GLU A 68 3.72 21.35 -2.63
N TYR A 69 3.21 21.74 -3.80
CA TYR A 69 3.46 21.00 -5.04
C TYR A 69 4.95 20.75 -5.35
N PRO A 70 5.89 21.71 -5.14
CA PRO A 70 7.31 21.46 -5.34
C PRO A 70 7.88 20.33 -4.46
N ASP A 71 7.40 20.19 -3.22
CA ASP A 71 7.81 19.11 -2.31
C ASP A 71 7.42 17.75 -2.89
N LEU A 72 6.21 17.65 -3.45
CA LEU A 72 5.71 16.45 -4.12
C LEU A 72 6.50 16.12 -5.39
N VAL A 73 6.87 17.13 -6.19
CA VAL A 73 7.69 16.93 -7.39
C VAL A 73 9.07 16.37 -7.01
N GLN A 74 9.70 16.91 -5.97
CA GLN A 74 10.99 16.42 -5.48
C GLN A 74 10.88 14.98 -4.96
N ALA A 75 9.88 14.68 -4.14
CA ALA A 75 9.64 13.34 -3.60
C ALA A 75 9.33 12.31 -4.70
N ASN A 76 8.53 12.70 -5.69
CA ASN A 76 8.22 11.87 -6.85
C ASN A 76 9.48 11.59 -7.67
N TRP A 77 10.26 12.62 -8.00
CA TRP A 77 11.51 12.46 -8.77
C TRP A 77 12.47 11.48 -8.08
N PHE A 78 12.68 11.62 -6.76
CA PHE A 78 13.48 10.67 -6.01
C PHE A 78 12.90 9.25 -6.12
N SER A 79 11.59 9.10 -5.89
CA SER A 79 10.93 7.80 -5.85
C SER A 79 10.95 7.07 -7.21
N CYS A 80 10.85 7.79 -8.32
CA CYS A 80 10.77 7.21 -9.67
C CYS A 80 12.08 7.20 -10.46
N THR A 81 13.14 7.88 -10.00
CA THR A 81 14.41 7.96 -10.74
C THR A 81 15.65 7.57 -9.93
N PHE A 82 15.62 7.69 -8.60
CA PHE A 82 16.82 7.44 -7.81
C PHE A 82 17.17 5.95 -7.80
N ARG A 83 18.43 5.60 -8.07
CA ARG A 83 18.84 4.21 -8.36
C ARG A 83 18.51 3.21 -7.26
N THR A 84 18.46 3.64 -6.00
CA THR A 84 18.15 2.77 -4.86
C THR A 84 16.74 2.99 -4.31
N ALA A 85 15.92 3.80 -4.97
CA ALA A 85 14.52 3.95 -4.59
C ALA A 85 13.77 2.64 -4.79
N ARG A 86 12.66 2.49 -4.06
CA ARG A 86 11.87 1.27 -4.09
C ARG A 86 11.23 1.03 -5.46
N PHE A 87 10.58 2.04 -6.04
CA PHE A 87 9.82 1.90 -7.29
C PHE A 87 10.69 1.75 -8.54
N THR A 88 11.99 2.06 -8.48
CA THR A 88 12.92 1.75 -9.58
C THR A 88 13.36 0.30 -9.60
N ASN A 89 13.27 -0.40 -8.46
CA ASN A 89 13.85 -1.72 -8.23
C ASN A 89 12.82 -2.82 -7.95
N GLN A 90 11.55 -2.46 -7.77
CA GLN A 90 10.48 -3.40 -7.45
C GLN A 90 9.20 -3.03 -8.19
N LEU A 91 8.43 -4.05 -8.57
CA LEU A 91 7.11 -3.90 -9.18
C LEU A 91 6.03 -4.10 -8.13
N PHE A 92 5.07 -3.18 -8.11
CA PHE A 92 3.93 -3.21 -7.20
C PHE A 92 2.64 -2.86 -7.92
N ALA A 93 1.59 -3.61 -7.66
CA ALA A 93 0.22 -3.20 -7.97
C ALA A 93 -0.68 -3.56 -6.79
N ALA A 94 -1.68 -2.74 -6.51
CA ALA A 94 -2.67 -2.99 -5.47
C ALA A 94 -4.03 -2.47 -5.94
N ILE A 95 -5.09 -3.25 -5.71
CA ILE A 95 -6.47 -2.81 -5.93
C ILE A 95 -7.37 -3.41 -4.85
N PHE A 96 -8.37 -2.64 -4.44
CA PHE A 96 -9.27 -2.95 -3.34
C PHE A 96 -10.68 -3.12 -3.89
N HIS A 97 -11.31 -4.22 -3.54
CA HIS A 97 -12.70 -4.53 -3.81
C HIS A 97 -13.48 -4.61 -2.48
N ALA A 98 -14.80 -4.77 -2.56
CA ALA A 98 -15.67 -4.78 -1.38
C ALA A 98 -15.34 -5.90 -0.38
N ASP A 99 -14.94 -7.08 -0.87
CA ASP A 99 -14.72 -8.28 -0.07
C ASP A 99 -13.25 -8.73 -0.04
N HIS A 100 -12.40 -8.19 -0.90
CA HIS A 100 -11.01 -8.62 -1.04
C HIS A 100 -10.08 -7.52 -1.55
N LYS A 101 -8.78 -7.76 -1.38
CA LYS A 101 -7.67 -6.91 -1.82
C LYS A 101 -6.73 -7.76 -2.67
N LEU A 102 -6.30 -7.22 -3.81
CA LEU A 102 -5.36 -7.87 -4.72
C LEU A 102 -4.04 -7.12 -4.69
N TYR A 103 -2.95 -7.88 -4.71
CA TYR A 103 -1.60 -7.34 -4.68
C TYR A 103 -0.70 -8.08 -5.65
N ILE A 104 0.14 -7.33 -6.35
CA ILE A 104 1.35 -7.86 -6.98
C ILE A 104 2.54 -7.22 -6.29
N LEU A 105 3.51 -8.05 -5.88
CA LEU A 105 4.85 -7.63 -5.49
C LEU A 105 5.83 -8.51 -6.24
N ASN A 106 6.53 -7.92 -7.22
CA ASN A 106 7.44 -8.63 -8.12
C ASN A 106 6.76 -9.87 -8.76
N ASP A 107 7.28 -11.06 -8.46
CA ASP A 107 6.81 -12.36 -8.95
C ASP A 107 5.65 -12.95 -8.13
N GLN A 108 5.04 -12.21 -7.20
CA GLN A 108 3.99 -12.73 -6.33
C GLN A 108 2.68 -11.96 -6.50
N PHE A 109 1.65 -12.67 -6.95
CA PHE A 109 0.26 -12.25 -6.87
C PHE A 109 -0.39 -12.82 -5.61
N VAL A 110 -1.13 -11.99 -4.87
CA VAL A 110 -1.81 -12.38 -3.64
C VAL A 110 -3.22 -11.80 -3.62
N ARG A 111 -4.22 -12.65 -3.40
CA ARG A 111 -5.59 -12.25 -3.04
C ARG A 111 -5.77 -12.43 -1.54
N ARG A 112 -6.20 -11.36 -0.87
CA ARG A 112 -6.56 -11.37 0.54
C ARG A 112 -8.02 -11.01 0.70
N ARG A 113 -8.76 -11.72 1.53
CA ARG A 113 -10.08 -11.25 1.98
C ARG A 113 -9.90 -9.96 2.80
N ILE A 114 -10.96 -9.16 2.93
CA ILE A 114 -10.93 -7.89 3.69
C ILE A 114 -10.48 -8.07 5.16
N ASP A 115 -10.73 -9.25 5.72
CA ASP A 115 -10.24 -9.67 7.05
C ASP A 115 -8.76 -10.12 7.07
N GLY A 116 -8.02 -9.90 5.98
CA GLY A 116 -6.60 -10.14 5.86
C GLY A 116 -6.19 -11.58 5.55
N ALA A 117 -7.13 -12.53 5.57
CA ALA A 117 -6.87 -13.92 5.25
C ALA A 117 -6.36 -14.07 3.81
N VAL A 118 -5.23 -14.75 3.62
CA VAL A 118 -4.73 -15.08 2.28
C VAL A 118 -5.61 -16.19 1.72
N VAL A 119 -6.32 -15.89 0.64
CA VAL A 119 -7.19 -16.86 -0.07
C VAL A 119 -6.50 -17.44 -1.29
N GLU A 120 -5.55 -16.71 -1.88
CA GLU A 120 -4.83 -17.16 -3.07
C GLU A 120 -3.43 -16.55 -3.08
N LYS A 121 -2.44 -17.35 -3.48
CA LYS A 121 -1.08 -16.91 -3.72
C LYS A 121 -0.55 -17.60 -4.98
N ILE A 122 -0.19 -16.82 -5.98
CA ILE A 122 0.33 -17.30 -7.25
C ILE A 122 1.74 -16.74 -7.42
N GLU A 123 2.66 -17.61 -7.84
CA GLU A 123 3.97 -17.20 -8.33
C GLU A 123 3.86 -16.94 -9.83
N ILE A 124 4.24 -15.74 -10.26
CA ILE A 124 4.17 -15.27 -11.64
C ILE A 124 5.42 -15.78 -12.37
N LYS A 125 5.20 -16.61 -13.39
CA LYS A 125 6.25 -17.39 -14.05
C LYS A 125 6.91 -16.69 -15.21
N ASP A 126 6.17 -15.81 -15.88
CA ASP A 126 6.68 -15.06 -17.01
C ASP A 126 5.96 -13.73 -17.16
N VAL A 127 6.49 -12.92 -18.08
CA VAL A 127 6.03 -11.57 -18.32
C VAL A 127 4.62 -11.54 -18.93
N GLN A 128 4.27 -12.54 -19.73
CA GLN A 128 2.95 -12.63 -20.33
C GLN A 128 1.88 -12.83 -19.26
N GLN A 129 2.15 -13.71 -18.28
CA GLN A 129 1.29 -13.92 -17.12
C GLN A 129 1.16 -12.65 -16.26
N LEU A 130 2.26 -11.90 -16.06
CA LEU A 130 2.22 -10.62 -15.35
C LEU A 130 1.27 -9.63 -16.04
N ILE A 131 1.42 -9.45 -17.36
CA ILE A 131 0.58 -8.54 -18.16
C ILE A 131 -0.88 -8.97 -18.10
N GLU A 132 -1.17 -10.27 -18.24
CA GLU A 132 -2.53 -10.80 -18.16
C GLU A 132 -3.19 -10.53 -16.79
N LEU A 133 -2.45 -10.74 -15.69
CA LEU A 133 -2.92 -10.44 -14.35
C LEU A 133 -3.20 -8.94 -14.16
N LEU A 134 -2.30 -8.07 -14.63
CA LEU A 134 -2.45 -6.63 -14.57
C LEU A 134 -3.69 -6.14 -15.35
N ALA A 135 -3.90 -6.64 -16.56
CA ALA A 135 -5.07 -6.29 -17.37
C ALA A 135 -6.36 -6.81 -16.72
N THR A 136 -6.40 -8.08 -16.35
CA THR A 136 -7.62 -8.76 -15.88
C THR A 136 -8.08 -8.28 -14.51
N HIS A 137 -7.14 -8.04 -13.60
CA HIS A 137 -7.46 -7.76 -12.20
C HIS A 137 -7.26 -6.31 -11.78
N PHE A 138 -6.36 -5.58 -12.44
CA PHE A 138 -6.02 -4.20 -12.07
C PHE A 138 -6.49 -3.18 -13.11
N GLY A 139 -7.00 -3.62 -14.26
CA GLY A 139 -7.40 -2.73 -15.35
C GLY A 139 -6.22 -1.97 -15.97
N LEU A 140 -5.02 -2.54 -15.89
CA LEU A 140 -3.78 -1.94 -16.38
C LEU A 140 -3.32 -2.66 -17.64
N GLU A 141 -3.53 -2.02 -18.79
CA GLU A 141 -3.01 -2.50 -20.07
C GLU A 141 -1.55 -2.02 -20.24
N LEU A 142 -0.62 -2.97 -20.35
CA LEU A 142 0.79 -2.70 -20.59
C LEU A 142 1.23 -3.35 -21.90
N GLU A 143 2.04 -2.63 -22.65
CA GLU A 143 2.78 -3.18 -23.77
C GLU A 143 4.05 -3.85 -23.26
N GLU A 144 4.40 -4.99 -23.86
CA GLU A 144 5.68 -5.63 -23.56
C GLU A 144 6.82 -4.88 -24.26
N ASP A 145 7.62 -4.16 -23.48
CA ASP A 145 8.76 -3.35 -23.96
C ASP A 145 10.14 -3.92 -23.55
N GLY A 146 10.18 -5.14 -23.00
CA GLY A 146 11.38 -5.83 -22.55
C GLY A 146 11.87 -5.44 -21.15
N ARG A 147 11.18 -4.52 -20.44
CA ARG A 147 11.64 -4.03 -19.13
C ARG A 147 11.02 -4.74 -17.94
N LEU A 148 9.93 -5.48 -18.14
CA LEU A 148 9.19 -6.14 -17.06
C LEU A 148 9.91 -7.39 -16.53
N GLY A 149 10.64 -8.10 -17.39
CA GLY A 149 11.33 -9.36 -17.04
C GLY A 149 12.25 -9.26 -15.82
N LYS A 150 12.89 -8.10 -15.61
CA LYS A 150 13.81 -7.88 -14.48
C LYS A 150 13.17 -7.98 -13.09
N TYR A 151 11.83 -7.95 -13.00
CA TYR A 151 11.10 -8.04 -11.73
C TYR A 151 10.65 -9.46 -11.41
N LEU A 152 10.75 -10.38 -12.37
CA LEU A 152 10.43 -11.78 -12.19
C LEU A 152 11.71 -12.53 -11.80
N LYS A 153 11.55 -13.71 -11.18
CA LYS A 153 12.69 -14.59 -10.95
C LYS A 153 13.16 -15.20 -12.28
N ASP A 154 14.46 -15.47 -12.35
CA ASP A 154 15.09 -16.26 -13.41
C ASP A 154 14.53 -17.70 -13.45
#